data_AF-A0A8D4UTS8-F1
#
_entry.id   AF-A0A8D4UTS8-F1
#
_cell.length_a   1.000
_cell.length_b   1.000
_cell.length_c   1.000
_cell.angle_alpha   90.00
_cell.angle_beta   90.00
_cell.angle_gamma   90.00
#
_symmetry.space_group_name_H-M   'P 1'
#
loop_
_entity.id
_entity.type
_entity.pdbx_description
1 polymer ?
#
loop_
_entity_poly.entity_id
_entity_poly.type
_entity_poly.pdbx_seq_one_letter_code
_entity_poly.pdbx_strand_id
1 'polypeptide(L)'
;MRHTHERLIKAKTSLISLIKSGNLFTYLKEADEFPSPYPATNNLIEGGVNAQLRAMLRNHRGLFVERRIKAVLWWCYMHSPKPLSLSEILKVMPTDKSISTIYNSISSQQRLADSIPAWGDAIMWDELHNSGFNPSHDWD
;
A
#
# COMPACT_ATOMS: atom_id res chain seq x y z
N MET A 1 42.25 -22.06 1.76
CA MET A 1 41.09 -22.97 1.82
C MET A 1 39.85 -22.17 1.45
N ARG A 2 39.20 -22.46 0.31
CA ARG A 2 38.05 -21.69 -0.17
C ARG A 2 36.79 -22.17 0.56
N HIS A 3 36.05 -21.27 1.21
CA HIS A 3 34.80 -21.65 1.86
C HIS A 3 33.75 -22.04 0.81
N THR A 4 33.09 -23.18 1.02
CA THR A 4 32.07 -23.75 0.12
C THR A 4 30.92 -22.78 -0.19
N HIS A 5 30.67 -21.80 0.71
CA HIS A 5 29.60 -20.81 0.60
C HIS A 5 30.11 -19.35 0.66
N GLU A 6 31.21 -19.06 -0.05
CA GLU A 6 31.85 -17.74 -0.09
C GLU A 6 30.88 -16.58 -0.35
N ARG A 7 29.94 -16.74 -1.30
CA ARG A 7 28.92 -15.71 -1.63
C ARG A 7 27.96 -15.45 -0.47
N LEU A 8 27.49 -16.49 0.21
CA LEU A 8 26.56 -16.36 1.35
C LEU A 8 27.26 -15.72 2.54
N ILE A 9 28.52 -16.09 2.79
CA ILE A 9 29.33 -15.47 3.83
C ILE A 9 29.48 -13.97 3.54
N LYS A 10 29.85 -13.59 2.31
CA LYS A 10 30.00 -12.19 1.92
C LYS A 10 28.68 -11.39 2.06
N ALA A 11 27.55 -11.97 1.64
CA ALA A 11 26.23 -11.36 1.82
C ALA A 11 25.89 -11.15 3.30
N LYS A 12 26.09 -12.18 4.13
CA LYS A 12 25.90 -12.09 5.59
C LYS A 12 26.75 -10.97 6.20
N THR A 13 28.05 -10.92 5.86
CA THR A 13 28.97 -9.92 6.42
C THR A 13 28.58 -8.51 5.97
N SER A 14 28.14 -8.35 4.72
CA SER A 14 27.64 -7.07 4.20
C SER A 14 26.38 -6.61 4.94
N LEU A 15 25.40 -7.49 5.16
CA LEU A 15 24.20 -7.19 5.95
C LEU A 15 24.56 -6.79 7.39
N ILE A 16 25.44 -7.55 8.05
CA ILE A 16 25.90 -7.23 9.40
C ILE A 16 26.58 -5.86 9.44
N SER A 17 27.41 -5.55 8.44
CA SER A 17 28.07 -4.24 8.34
C SER A 17 27.05 -3.10 8.23
N LEU A 18 26.01 -3.27 7.41
CA LEU A 18 24.95 -2.27 7.22
C LEU A 18 24.08 -2.10 8.48
N ILE A 19 23.80 -3.17 9.20
CA ILE A 19 23.11 -3.12 10.51
C ILE A 19 23.97 -2.35 11.51
N LYS A 20 25.27 -2.68 11.61
CA LYS A 20 26.21 -2.02 12.55
C LYS A 20 26.42 -0.54 12.22
N SER A 21 26.49 -0.19 10.95
CA SER A 21 26.61 1.20 10.50
C SER A 21 25.31 1.99 10.62
N GLY A 22 24.21 1.35 11.06
CA GLY A 22 22.91 2.00 11.18
C GLY A 22 22.30 2.39 9.84
N ASN A 23 22.61 1.67 8.76
CA ASN A 23 22.01 1.90 7.43
C ASN A 23 20.85 0.93 7.15
N LEU A 24 20.80 -0.21 7.83
CA LEU A 24 19.73 -1.20 7.70
C LEU A 24 18.89 -1.24 8.98
N PHE A 25 17.57 -1.33 8.84
CA PHE A 25 16.60 -1.39 9.94
C PHE A 25 16.67 -0.23 10.94
N THR A 26 16.96 0.98 10.48
CA THR A 26 17.01 2.20 11.32
C THR A 26 15.73 2.46 12.10
N TYR A 27 14.58 2.17 11.49
CA TYR A 27 13.27 2.27 12.12
C TYR A 27 13.12 1.36 13.36
N LEU A 28 13.92 0.30 13.51
CA LEU A 28 13.92 -0.54 14.71
C LEU A 28 14.63 0.10 15.89
N LYS A 29 15.45 1.15 15.70
CA LYS A 29 15.97 1.92 16.84
C LYS A 29 14.88 2.81 17.45
N GLU A 30 13.96 3.30 16.63
CA GLU A 30 12.76 4.03 17.08
C GLU A 30 11.74 3.06 17.71
N ALA A 31 11.77 1.79 17.31
CA ALA A 31 10.96 0.72 17.89
C ALA A 31 11.25 0.46 19.38
N ASP A 32 12.45 0.75 19.87
CA ASP A 32 12.80 0.62 21.30
C ASP A 32 11.99 1.59 22.19
N GLU A 33 11.35 2.62 21.62
CA GLU A 33 10.42 3.51 22.31
C GLU A 33 9.00 2.93 22.45
N PHE A 34 8.70 1.79 21.80
CA PHE A 34 7.38 1.16 21.87
C PHE A 34 7.27 0.19 23.06
N PRO A 35 6.25 0.34 23.93
CA PRO A 35 6.18 -0.37 25.21
C PRO A 35 5.71 -1.85 25.13
N SER A 36 5.74 -2.51 23.97
CA SER A 36 5.24 -3.89 23.84
C SER A 36 6.09 -4.74 22.89
N PRO A 37 6.33 -6.04 23.20
CA PRO A 37 6.92 -6.96 22.25
C PRO A 37 6.06 -7.06 20.98
N TYR A 38 6.72 -7.02 19.83
CA TYR A 38 6.08 -7.19 18.53
C TYR A 38 5.47 -8.59 18.43
N PRO A 39 4.15 -8.72 18.14
CA PRO A 39 3.53 -10.02 17.96
C PRO A 39 4.11 -10.71 16.71
N ALA A 40 4.57 -11.94 16.89
CA ALA A 40 5.28 -12.71 15.85
C ALA A 40 4.40 -13.11 14.65
N THR A 41 3.08 -13.13 14.83
CA THR A 41 2.14 -13.72 13.87
C THR A 41 1.06 -12.78 13.35
N ASN A 42 0.92 -11.58 13.93
CA ASN A 42 -0.10 -10.63 13.52
C ASN A 42 0.55 -9.28 13.25
N ASN A 43 0.36 -8.73 12.05
CA ASN A 43 0.76 -7.36 11.80
C ASN A 43 -0.14 -6.44 12.66
N LEU A 44 0.45 -5.80 13.69
CA LEU A 44 -0.23 -4.87 14.60
C LEU A 44 -1.07 -3.83 13.86
N ILE A 45 -0.58 -3.38 12.69
CA ILE A 45 -1.27 -2.41 11.85
C ILE A 45 -2.54 -3.01 11.25
N GLU A 46 -2.51 -4.28 10.80
CA GLU A 46 -3.66 -4.93 10.18
C GLU A 46 -4.75 -5.34 11.16
N GLY A 47 -4.36 -5.91 12.30
CA GLY A 47 -5.28 -6.34 13.33
C GLY A 47 -5.81 -5.18 14.18
N GLY A 48 -5.01 -4.13 14.36
CA GLY A 48 -5.36 -2.95 15.14
C GLY A 48 -5.97 -1.85 14.28
N VAL A 49 -5.12 -0.97 13.76
CA VAL A 49 -5.52 0.28 13.09
C VAL A 49 -6.39 0.01 11.85
N ASN A 50 -5.92 -0.81 10.91
CA ASN A 50 -6.63 -1.01 9.64
C ASN A 50 -7.93 -1.81 9.81
N ALA A 51 -8.05 -2.66 10.82
CA ALA A 51 -9.32 -3.29 11.17
C ALA A 51 -10.38 -2.24 11.57
N GLN A 52 -9.99 -1.26 12.40
CA GLN A 52 -10.87 -0.17 12.85
C GLN A 52 -11.23 0.78 11.71
N LEU A 53 -10.26 1.14 10.85
CA LEU A 53 -10.53 1.97 9.66
C LEU A 53 -11.51 1.30 8.70
N ARG A 54 -11.34 0.00 8.45
CA ARG A 54 -12.28 -0.79 7.65
C ARG A 54 -13.67 -0.84 8.31
N ALA A 55 -13.76 -0.97 9.63
CA ALA A 55 -15.02 -0.96 10.36
C ALA A 55 -15.74 0.39 10.24
N MET A 56 -15.03 1.50 10.38
CA MET A 56 -15.53 2.86 10.14
C MET A 56 -16.17 2.99 8.75
N LEU A 57 -15.47 2.57 7.71
CA LEU A 57 -16.00 2.63 6.34
C LEU A 57 -17.25 1.75 6.15
N ARG A 58 -17.29 0.57 6.77
CA ARG A 58 -18.46 -0.33 6.71
C ARG A 58 -19.67 0.24 7.42
N ASN A 59 -19.48 0.73 8.65
CA ASN A 59 -20.56 1.27 9.49
C ASN A 59 -21.16 2.54 8.89
N HIS A 60 -20.36 3.31 8.14
CA HIS A 60 -20.78 4.54 7.49
C HIS A 60 -21.02 4.42 5.98
N ARG A 61 -21.26 3.21 5.45
CA ARG A 61 -21.45 2.96 4.01
C ARG A 61 -22.56 3.80 3.35
N GLY A 62 -23.55 4.24 4.12
CA GLY A 62 -24.68 5.07 3.64
C GLY A 62 -24.38 6.57 3.57
N LEU A 63 -23.19 7.00 4.01
CA LEU A 63 -22.76 8.39 3.87
C LEU A 63 -22.04 8.60 2.52
N PHE A 64 -22.05 9.84 2.04
CA PHE A 64 -21.22 10.27 0.92
C PHE A 64 -19.74 9.94 1.16
N VAL A 65 -19.00 9.68 0.07
CA VAL A 65 -17.59 9.26 0.12
C VAL A 65 -16.73 10.28 0.88
N GLU A 66 -16.98 11.57 0.68
CA GLU A 66 -16.29 12.67 1.36
C GLU A 66 -16.52 12.61 2.87
N ARG A 67 -17.76 12.37 3.29
CA ARG A 67 -18.13 12.23 4.71
C ARG A 67 -17.47 11.01 5.35
N ARG A 68 -17.41 9.88 4.63
CA ARG A 68 -16.71 8.66 5.07
C ARG A 68 -15.21 8.88 5.24
N ILE A 69 -14.58 9.55 4.28
CA ILE A 69 -13.15 9.88 4.33
C ILE A 69 -12.86 10.83 5.50
N LYS A 70 -13.68 11.87 5.70
CA LYS A 70 -13.56 12.77 6.86
C LYS A 70 -13.75 12.04 8.18
N ALA A 71 -14.67 11.09 8.26
CA ALA A 71 -14.87 10.28 9.44
C ALA A 71 -13.61 9.46 9.75
N VAL A 72 -13.01 8.80 8.74
CA VAL A 72 -11.74 8.06 8.89
C VAL A 72 -10.61 8.98 9.35
N LEU A 73 -10.45 10.15 8.74
CA LEU A 73 -9.43 11.12 9.14
C LEU A 73 -9.65 11.63 10.57
N TRP A 74 -10.89 11.83 10.98
CA TRP A 74 -11.24 12.18 12.35
C TRP A 74 -10.88 11.06 13.33
N TRP A 75 -11.14 9.80 12.97
CA TRP A 75 -10.70 8.67 13.76
C TRP A 75 -9.17 8.64 13.91
N CYS A 76 -8.43 8.85 12.82
CA CYS A 76 -6.97 8.93 12.86
C CYS A 76 -6.47 10.08 13.75
N TYR A 77 -7.12 11.24 13.69
CA TYR A 77 -6.81 12.37 14.55
C TYR A 77 -6.97 12.02 16.05
N MET A 78 -8.10 11.43 16.42
CA MET A 78 -8.40 11.07 17.81
C MET A 78 -7.47 9.98 18.37
N HIS A 79 -6.88 9.16 17.50
CA HIS A 79 -5.97 8.08 17.89
C HIS A 79 -4.50 8.40 17.61
N SER A 80 -4.18 9.66 17.25
CA SER A 80 -2.80 10.11 17.11
C SER A 80 -2.17 10.34 18.50
N PRO A 81 -0.94 9.88 18.77
CA PRO A 81 -0.26 10.13 20.05
C PRO A 81 -0.03 11.62 20.35
N LYS A 82 0.05 12.46 19.31
CA LYS A 82 0.26 13.91 19.38
C LYS A 82 -0.69 14.60 18.39
N PRO A 83 -1.98 14.76 18.74
CA PRO A 83 -2.94 15.40 17.85
C PRO A 83 -2.60 16.88 17.70
N LEU A 84 -2.79 17.41 16.48
CA LEU A 84 -2.71 18.86 16.22
C LEU A 84 -3.75 19.61 17.06
N SER A 85 -3.48 20.89 17.33
CA SER A 85 -4.49 21.74 17.97
C SER A 85 -5.72 21.90 17.06
N LEU A 86 -6.87 22.27 17.65
CA LEU A 86 -8.11 22.46 16.90
C LEU A 86 -7.98 23.51 15.78
N SER A 87 -7.22 24.58 16.02
CA SER A 87 -7.01 25.64 15.03
C SER A 87 -6.10 25.20 13.88
N GLU A 88 -5.18 24.28 14.13
CA GLU A 88 -4.29 23.72 13.11
C GLU A 88 -4.99 22.64 12.30
N ILE A 89 -5.73 21.72 12.93
CA ILE A 89 -6.42 20.66 12.21
C ILE A 89 -7.46 21.21 11.24
N LEU A 90 -8.18 22.27 11.60
CA LEU A 90 -9.14 22.91 10.70
C LEU A 90 -8.50 23.44 9.41
N LYS A 91 -7.21 23.81 9.45
CA LYS A 91 -6.48 24.30 8.27
C LYS A 91 -6.02 23.15 7.36
N VAL A 92 -5.71 21.99 7.93
CA VAL A 92 -5.15 20.85 7.17
C VAL A 92 -6.19 19.80 6.79
N MET A 93 -7.34 19.77 7.46
CA MET A 93 -8.40 18.81 7.17
C MET A 93 -8.92 19.04 5.74
N PRO A 94 -9.04 17.99 4.92
CA PRO A 94 -9.44 18.16 3.54
C PRO A 94 -10.91 18.59 3.43
N THR A 95 -11.17 19.51 2.50
CA THR A 95 -12.51 19.97 2.16
C THR A 95 -13.22 18.92 1.30
N ASP A 96 -14.56 18.98 1.22
CA ASP A 96 -15.30 18.04 0.34
C ASP A 96 -14.87 18.19 -1.11
N LYS A 97 -14.58 19.42 -1.56
CA LYS A 97 -14.06 19.71 -2.89
C LYS A 97 -12.68 19.09 -3.14
N SER A 98 -11.74 19.20 -2.20
CA SER A 98 -10.43 18.58 -2.36
C SER A 98 -10.51 17.06 -2.37
N ILE A 99 -11.40 16.48 -1.55
CA ILE A 99 -11.63 15.03 -1.53
C ILE A 99 -12.20 14.58 -2.87
N SER A 100 -13.23 15.25 -3.38
CA SER A 100 -13.84 14.87 -4.65
C SER A 100 -12.87 15.04 -5.83
N THR A 101 -12.03 16.08 -5.84
CA THR A 101 -10.96 16.24 -6.85
C THR A 101 -9.99 15.06 -6.84
N ILE A 102 -9.48 14.65 -5.66
CA ILE A 102 -8.56 13.52 -5.53
C ILE A 102 -9.24 12.21 -5.94
N TYR A 103 -10.49 12.01 -5.49
CA TYR A 103 -11.23 10.80 -5.82
C TYR A 103 -11.47 10.68 -7.33
N ASN A 104 -11.86 11.79 -7.98
CA ASN A 104 -12.06 11.82 -9.41
C ASN A 104 -10.75 11.56 -10.17
N SER A 105 -9.62 12.15 -9.75
CA SER A 105 -8.33 11.91 -10.41
C SER A 105 -7.86 10.46 -10.28
N ILE A 106 -8.04 9.86 -9.10
CA ILE A 106 -7.72 8.44 -8.89
C ILE A 106 -8.65 7.57 -9.74
N SER A 107 -9.95 7.86 -9.76
CA SER A 107 -10.89 7.08 -10.56
C SER A 107 -10.61 7.17 -12.06
N SER A 108 -10.19 8.34 -12.56
CA SER A 108 -9.83 8.51 -13.97
C SER A 108 -8.54 7.77 -14.30
N GLN A 109 -7.56 7.78 -13.40
CA GLN A 109 -6.33 7.01 -13.54
C GLN A 109 -6.61 5.50 -13.52
N GLN A 110 -7.48 5.04 -12.62
CA GLN A 110 -7.90 3.65 -12.55
C GLN A 110 -8.60 3.22 -13.85
N ARG A 111 -9.58 4.01 -14.33
CA ARG A 111 -10.23 3.75 -15.62
C ARG A 111 -9.26 3.74 -16.79
N LEU A 112 -8.24 4.60 -16.77
CA LEU A 112 -7.19 4.58 -17.79
C LEU A 112 -6.36 3.30 -17.69
N ALA A 113 -5.94 2.90 -16.50
CA ALA A 113 -5.20 1.67 -16.27
C ALA A 113 -6.01 0.43 -16.69
N ASP A 114 -7.30 0.38 -16.36
CA ASP A 114 -8.21 -0.69 -16.76
C ASP A 114 -8.51 -0.68 -18.26
N SER A 115 -8.32 0.46 -18.95
CA SER A 115 -8.46 0.57 -20.41
C SER A 115 -7.19 0.17 -21.18
N ILE A 116 -6.05 0.01 -20.50
CA ILE A 116 -4.84 -0.55 -21.11
C ILE A 116 -5.07 -2.06 -21.23
N PRO A 117 -5.09 -2.62 -22.45
CA PRO A 117 -5.31 -4.05 -22.63
C PRO A 117 -4.26 -4.86 -21.85
N ALA A 118 -4.71 -5.88 -21.10
CA ALA A 118 -3.83 -6.80 -20.42
C ALA A 118 -3.17 -7.77 -21.43
N TRP A 119 -2.15 -8.51 -20.97
CA TRP A 119 -1.62 -9.65 -21.73
C TRP A 119 -2.76 -10.68 -21.93
N GLY A 120 -3.23 -10.81 -23.17
CA GLY A 120 -4.41 -11.62 -23.54
C GLY A 120 -5.59 -10.82 -24.14
N ASP A 121 -5.66 -9.51 -23.88
CA ASP A 121 -6.70 -8.61 -24.44
C ASP A 121 -6.17 -7.71 -25.58
N ALA A 122 -4.84 -7.62 -25.72
CA ALA A 122 -4.20 -6.87 -26.79
C ALA A 122 -4.16 -7.67 -28.10
N ILE A 123 -4.36 -6.99 -29.24
CA ILE A 123 -4.14 -7.55 -30.58
C ILE A 123 -2.76 -8.21 -30.63
N MET A 124 -2.71 -9.53 -30.82
CA MET A 124 -1.45 -10.25 -30.91
C MET A 124 -0.79 -9.97 -32.27
N TRP A 125 0.55 -9.89 -32.28
CA TRP A 125 1.33 -9.68 -33.51
C TRP A 125 0.97 -10.67 -34.64
N ASP A 126 0.57 -11.90 -34.29
CA ASP A 126 0.12 -12.92 -35.24
C ASP A 126 -1.22 -12.60 -35.92
N GLU A 127 -2.10 -11.81 -35.29
CA GLU A 127 -3.39 -11.39 -35.88
C GLU A 127 -3.22 -10.34 -36.99
N LEU A 128 -2.09 -9.62 -37.00
CA LEU A 128 -1.78 -8.62 -38.01
C LEU A 128 -1.25 -9.23 -39.32
N HIS A 129 -0.90 -10.52 -39.31
CA HIS A 129 -0.34 -11.23 -40.44
C HIS A 129 -1.32 -12.30 -40.92
N ASN A 130 -2.03 -11.96 -42.01
CA ASN A 130 -2.84 -12.89 -42.80
C ASN A 130 -1.94 -14.02 -43.36
N SER A 131 -1.65 -15.03 -42.53
CA SER A 131 -1.25 -16.35 -42.99
C SER A 131 -2.38 -17.29 -42.60
N GLY A 132 -3.01 -17.88 -43.62
CA GLY A 132 -4.31 -18.53 -43.51
C GLY A 132 -4.38 -19.57 -42.39
N PHE A 133 -5.54 -19.58 -41.73
CA PHE A 133 -6.12 -20.66 -40.93
C PHE A 133 -5.12 -21.63 -40.26
N ASN A 134 -4.92 -21.45 -38.96
CA ASN A 134 -4.32 -22.47 -38.11
C ASN A 134 -5.42 -23.11 -37.23
N PRO A 135 -5.81 -24.38 -37.46
CA PRO A 135 -6.78 -25.08 -36.63
C PRO A 135 -6.05 -25.68 -35.43
N SER A 136 -5.94 -24.96 -34.32
CA SER A 136 -5.81 -25.54 -32.98
C SER A 136 -5.48 -24.44 -31.96
N HIS A 137 -6.51 -23.97 -31.27
CA HIS A 137 -6.41 -23.59 -29.86
C HIS A 137 -7.78 -23.90 -29.22
N ASP A 138 -8.13 -25.20 -29.26
CA ASP A 138 -8.91 -25.79 -28.18
C ASP A 138 -7.92 -26.00 -27.04
N TRP A 139 -8.05 -25.19 -25.99
CA TRP A 139 -7.60 -25.53 -24.65
C TRP A 139 -8.60 -24.96 -23.65
N ASP A 140 -8.95 -25.83 -22.69
CA ASP A 140 -9.67 -25.57 -21.44
C ASP A 140 -9.13 -24.36 -20.65
#